data_AF-A0A0E3SF85-F1
#
_entry.id   AF-A0A0E3SF85-F1
#
_cell.length_a   1.000
_cell.length_b   1.000
_cell.length_c   1.000
_cell.angle_alpha   90.00
_cell.angle_beta   90.00
_cell.angle_gamma   90.00
#
_symmetry.space_group_name_H-M   'P 1'
#
loop_
_entity.id
_entity.type
_entity.pdbx_description
1 polymer ?
#
loop_
_entity_poly.entity_id
_entity_poly.type
_entity_poly.pdbx_seq_one_letter_code
_entity_poly.pdbx_strand_id
1 'polypeptide(L)'
;MVNFPYDSIQALVEDHANQSLSSVKKMEIGKGKFWVHTERGNVATVPLKDTHKYEQPGCHVCLDYVSNLGDISTGSVGSPDGWSTVFIRTKVGNDIWSKAIDADLFETKPIEEVKPGLELVTKLAKEKIDKNRKTLEERRNFGVNKALRDPYA
;
A
#
# COMPACT_ATOMS: atom_id res chain seq x y z
N MET A 1 -0.77 3.06 2.84
CA MET A 1 -0.04 1.77 2.76
C MET A 1 0.71 1.57 4.05
N VAL A 2 0.49 0.41 4.65
CA VAL A 2 1.00 -0.06 5.96
C VAL A 2 1.42 -1.52 5.79
N ASN A 3 2.12 -2.07 6.76
CA ASN A 3 2.47 -3.49 6.79
C ASN A 3 2.07 -4.12 8.12
N PHE A 4 2.03 -5.45 8.16
CA PHE A 4 1.55 -6.23 9.29
C PHE A 4 2.63 -7.26 9.69
N PRO A 5 2.90 -7.48 10.99
CA PRO A 5 3.63 -8.64 11.46
C PRO A 5 2.96 -9.96 11.04
N TYR A 6 3.70 -11.07 11.05
CA TYR A 6 3.12 -12.36 10.66
C TYR A 6 1.94 -12.78 11.53
N ASP A 7 2.06 -12.72 12.85
CA ASP A 7 0.98 -13.04 13.80
C ASP A 7 -0.28 -12.19 13.57
N SER A 8 -0.09 -10.95 13.09
CA SER A 8 -1.18 -10.08 12.70
C SER A 8 -1.89 -10.56 11.42
N ILE A 9 -1.14 -11.03 10.42
CA ILE A 9 -1.72 -11.69 9.25
C ILE A 9 -2.44 -12.98 9.64
N GLN A 10 -1.87 -13.79 10.55
CA GLN A 10 -2.54 -14.99 11.06
C GLN A 10 -3.89 -14.65 11.68
N ALA A 11 -3.94 -13.71 12.62
CA ALA A 11 -5.19 -13.29 13.25
C ALA A 11 -6.21 -12.75 12.22
N LEU A 12 -5.77 -11.92 11.27
CA LEU A 12 -6.67 -11.37 10.24
C LEU A 12 -7.26 -12.44 9.33
N VAL A 13 -6.51 -13.50 9.02
CA VAL A 13 -6.96 -14.57 8.12
C VAL A 13 -7.76 -15.64 8.87
N GLU A 14 -7.21 -16.14 9.97
CA GLU A 14 -7.75 -17.28 10.71
C GLU A 14 -8.92 -16.87 11.60
N ASP A 15 -8.84 -15.72 12.29
CA ASP A 15 -9.91 -15.27 13.17
C ASP A 15 -10.93 -14.42 12.42
N HIS A 16 -10.48 -13.34 11.77
CA HIS A 16 -11.41 -12.33 11.20
C HIS A 16 -12.02 -12.77 9.88
N ALA A 17 -11.23 -13.38 8.99
CA ALA A 17 -11.74 -13.93 7.72
C ALA A 17 -12.25 -15.37 7.86
N ASN A 18 -12.00 -16.03 9.00
CA ASN A 18 -12.36 -17.41 9.29
C ASN A 18 -11.91 -18.39 8.17
N GLN A 19 -10.68 -18.19 7.67
CA GLN A 19 -10.07 -19.03 6.64
C GLN A 19 -8.79 -19.67 7.18
N SER A 20 -8.48 -20.90 6.73
CA SER A 20 -7.17 -21.49 7.01
C SER A 20 -6.10 -20.83 6.13
N LEU A 21 -5.00 -20.37 6.73
CA LEU A 21 -3.87 -19.78 6.00
C LEU A 21 -3.33 -20.68 4.89
N SER A 22 -3.30 -22.00 5.11
CA SER A 22 -2.79 -22.96 4.13
C SER A 22 -3.67 -23.10 2.89
N SER A 23 -4.92 -22.62 2.95
CA SER A 23 -5.86 -22.65 1.83
C SER A 23 -5.87 -21.34 1.04
N VAL A 24 -5.15 -20.31 1.49
CA VAL A 24 -5.16 -18.98 0.86
C VAL A 24 -4.30 -18.98 -0.39
N LYS A 25 -4.93 -18.57 -1.49
CA LYS A 25 -4.31 -18.38 -2.81
C LYS A 25 -3.84 -16.94 -3.02
N LYS A 26 -4.64 -15.96 -2.58
CA LYS A 26 -4.38 -14.53 -2.78
C LYS A 26 -4.95 -13.73 -1.62
N MET A 27 -4.22 -12.71 -1.19
CA MET A 27 -4.73 -11.67 -0.30
C MET A 27 -4.66 -10.32 -1.02
N GLU A 28 -5.60 -9.42 -0.72
CA GLU A 28 -5.63 -8.09 -1.32
C GLU A 28 -6.18 -7.06 -0.34
N ILE A 29 -5.64 -5.84 -0.34
CA ILE A 29 -6.25 -4.70 0.36
C ILE A 29 -6.72 -3.71 -0.69
N GLY A 30 -8.02 -3.47 -0.74
CA GLY A 30 -8.65 -2.62 -1.74
C GLY A 30 -10.10 -2.37 -1.40
N LYS A 31 -10.67 -1.28 -1.92
CA LYS A 31 -12.10 -0.94 -1.76
C LYS A 31 -12.56 -0.98 -0.28
N GLY A 32 -11.70 -0.55 0.64
CA GLY A 32 -11.98 -0.47 2.09
C GLY A 32 -12.00 -1.80 2.85
N LYS A 33 -11.47 -2.88 2.26
CA LYS A 33 -11.47 -4.23 2.85
C LYS A 33 -10.14 -4.94 2.65
N PHE A 34 -9.84 -5.88 3.55
CA PHE A 34 -8.85 -6.94 3.38
C PHE A 34 -9.57 -8.18 2.83
N TRP A 35 -9.15 -8.66 1.67
CA TRP A 35 -9.75 -9.76 0.92
C TRP A 35 -8.89 -11.00 1.02
N VAL A 36 -9.51 -12.15 1.24
CA VAL A 36 -8.85 -13.46 1.27
C VAL A 36 -9.53 -14.35 0.24
N HIS A 37 -8.75 -14.80 -0.75
CA HIS A 37 -9.19 -15.74 -1.77
C HIS A 37 -8.54 -17.09 -1.52
N THR A 38 -9.33 -18.16 -1.53
CA THR A 38 -8.84 -19.52 -1.30
C THR A 38 -8.65 -20.30 -2.60
N GLU A 39 -7.83 -21.35 -2.58
CA GLU A 39 -7.60 -22.22 -3.74
C GLU A 39 -8.88 -22.89 -4.27
N ARG A 40 -9.82 -23.16 -3.36
CA ARG A 40 -11.11 -23.78 -3.70
C ARG A 40 -12.18 -22.79 -4.15
N GLY A 41 -11.83 -21.51 -4.30
CA GLY A 41 -12.69 -20.48 -4.87
C GLY A 41 -13.52 -19.68 -3.87
N ASN A 42 -13.45 -19.95 -2.56
CA ASN A 42 -14.11 -19.11 -1.55
C ASN A 42 -13.41 -17.75 -1.43
N VAL A 43 -14.20 -16.71 -1.16
CA VAL A 43 -13.74 -15.34 -0.90
C VAL A 43 -14.31 -14.84 0.44
N ALA A 44 -13.43 -14.39 1.33
CA ALA A 44 -13.79 -13.77 2.59
C ALA A 44 -13.25 -12.33 2.65
N THR A 45 -13.90 -11.47 3.43
CA THR A 45 -13.47 -10.07 3.58
C THR A 45 -13.53 -9.59 5.01
N VAL A 46 -12.54 -8.81 5.42
CA VAL A 46 -12.48 -8.10 6.70
C VAL A 46 -12.56 -6.59 6.44
N PRO A 47 -13.44 -5.83 7.11
CA PRO A 47 -13.44 -4.38 7.02
C PRO A 47 -12.09 -3.79 7.42
N LEU A 48 -11.55 -2.83 6.66
CA LEU A 48 -10.21 -2.30 6.91
C LEU A 48 -10.07 -1.67 8.31
N LYS A 49 -11.15 -1.08 8.84
CA LYS A 49 -11.19 -0.52 10.20
C LYS A 49 -10.82 -1.53 11.29
N ASP A 50 -11.15 -2.81 11.08
CA ASP A 50 -10.93 -3.87 12.07
C ASP A 50 -9.47 -4.36 12.03
N THR A 51 -8.73 -3.97 10.99
CA THR A 51 -7.31 -4.29 10.81
C THR A 51 -6.36 -3.32 11.51
N HIS A 52 -6.80 -2.10 11.86
CA HIS A 52 -5.90 -1.02 12.29
C HIS A 52 -5.04 -1.36 13.51
N LYS A 53 -5.57 -2.13 14.46
CA LYS A 53 -4.82 -2.53 15.67
C LYS A 53 -3.67 -3.52 15.39
N TYR A 54 -3.64 -4.10 14.19
CA TYR A 54 -2.67 -5.11 13.76
C TYR A 54 -1.54 -4.51 12.90
N GLU A 55 -1.63 -3.22 12.55
CA GLU A 55 -0.60 -2.55 11.76
C GLU A 55 0.73 -2.47 12.55
N GLN A 56 1.85 -2.63 11.85
CA GLN A 56 3.17 -2.42 12.44
C GLN A 56 3.32 -0.94 12.89
N PRO A 57 3.62 -0.65 14.17
CA PRO A 57 3.66 0.73 14.68
C PRO A 57 4.64 1.65 13.94
N GLY A 58 5.75 1.12 13.44
CA GLY A 58 6.72 1.88 12.65
C GLY A 58 6.15 2.46 11.34
N CYS A 59 5.06 1.90 10.81
CA CYS A 59 4.40 2.44 9.62
C CYS A 59 3.70 3.78 9.86
N HIS A 60 3.40 4.14 11.11
CA HIS A 60 2.66 5.36 11.46
C HIS A 60 3.49 6.65 11.38
N VAL A 61 4.80 6.53 11.13
CA VAL A 61 5.68 7.68 10.86
C VAL A 61 6.17 7.72 9.40
N CYS A 62 5.75 6.77 8.57
CA CYS A 62 6.19 6.67 7.18
C CYS A 62 5.54 7.74 6.30
N LEU A 63 6.34 8.61 5.67
CA LEU A 63 5.85 9.73 4.85
C LEU A 63 5.89 9.46 3.32
N ASP A 64 5.99 8.20 2.91
CA ASP A 64 6.08 7.82 1.49
C ASP A 64 4.98 6.80 1.13
N TYR A 65 4.17 7.08 0.11
CA TYR A 65 3.08 6.22 -0.33
C TYR A 65 3.38 5.42 -1.59
N VAL A 66 4.01 6.04 -2.59
CA VAL A 66 4.21 5.49 -3.94
C VAL A 66 5.68 5.22 -4.22
N SER A 67 6.48 4.95 -3.18
CA SER A 67 7.91 4.67 -3.27
C SER A 67 8.65 5.76 -4.04
N ASN A 68 8.59 6.99 -3.55
CA ASN A 68 9.05 8.20 -4.24
C ASN A 68 10.51 8.13 -4.72
N LEU A 69 11.34 7.30 -4.07
CA LEU A 69 12.77 7.17 -4.34
C LEU A 69 13.13 5.96 -5.22
N GLY A 70 12.16 5.20 -5.74
CA GLY A 70 12.42 4.09 -6.67
C GLY A 70 12.72 4.56 -8.09
N ASP A 71 13.54 3.82 -8.84
CA ASP A 71 13.77 4.08 -10.27
C ASP A 71 12.47 3.98 -11.07
N ILE A 72 11.70 2.93 -10.77
CA ILE A 72 10.34 2.67 -11.23
C ILE A 72 9.52 2.31 -9.99
N SER A 73 8.34 2.90 -9.84
CA SER A 73 7.39 2.54 -8.78
C SER A 73 6.13 1.96 -9.39
N THR A 74 5.55 0.94 -8.78
CA THR A 74 4.34 0.27 -9.29
C THR A 74 3.37 -0.03 -8.16
N GLY A 75 2.07 -0.01 -8.44
CA GLY A 75 1.01 -0.36 -7.50
C GLY A 75 -0.36 -0.50 -8.15
N SER A 76 -1.34 -1.04 -7.42
CA SER A 76 -2.66 -1.35 -7.97
C SER A 76 -3.61 -0.15 -8.06
N VAL A 77 -3.59 0.75 -7.06
CA VAL A 77 -4.51 1.89 -6.98
C VAL A 77 -4.39 2.76 -8.22
N GLY A 78 -5.53 3.19 -8.78
CA GLY A 78 -5.59 4.03 -9.97
C GLY A 78 -5.89 3.23 -11.24
N SER A 79 -5.59 1.93 -11.23
CA SER A 79 -5.77 1.02 -12.37
C SER A 79 -6.89 0.00 -12.11
N PRO A 80 -7.47 -0.59 -13.18
CA PRO A 80 -8.42 -1.70 -13.05
C PRO A 80 -7.72 -2.99 -12.58
N ASP A 81 -8.51 -3.95 -12.12
CA ASP A 81 -8.01 -5.28 -11.74
C ASP A 81 -7.21 -5.91 -12.91
N GLY A 82 -6.04 -6.47 -12.60
CA GLY A 82 -5.11 -7.02 -13.60
C GLY A 82 -4.13 -6.00 -14.20
N TRP A 83 -4.29 -4.70 -13.89
CA TRP A 83 -3.38 -3.63 -14.32
C TRP A 83 -2.64 -3.00 -13.12
N SER A 84 -1.59 -2.24 -13.42
CA SER A 84 -0.82 -1.48 -12.42
C SER A 84 -0.64 -0.02 -12.86
N THR A 85 -0.66 0.89 -11.89
CA THR A 85 -0.20 2.27 -12.06
C THR A 85 1.32 2.27 -11.90
N VAL A 86 2.04 2.77 -12.91
CA VAL A 86 3.50 2.77 -12.94
C VAL A 86 4.03 4.20 -13.04
N PHE A 87 5.02 4.54 -12.20
CA PHE A 87 5.76 5.80 -12.24
C PHE A 87 7.21 5.52 -12.63
N ILE A 88 7.69 6.19 -13.68
CA ILE A 88 9.10 6.13 -14.11
C ILE A 88 9.76 7.43 -13.62
N ARG A 89 10.84 7.34 -12.85
CA ARG A 89 11.38 8.51 -12.12
C ARG A 89 12.80 8.88 -12.53
N THR A 90 13.70 7.91 -12.51
CA THR A 90 15.14 8.16 -12.69
C THR A 90 15.58 7.88 -14.12
N LYS A 91 16.79 8.31 -14.47
CA LYS A 91 17.41 8.00 -15.77
C LYS A 91 17.55 6.48 -15.98
N VAL A 92 17.91 5.75 -14.93
CA VAL A 92 18.02 4.28 -14.95
C VAL A 92 16.65 3.66 -15.18
N GLY A 93 15.62 4.11 -14.45
CA GLY A 93 14.24 3.63 -14.65
C GLY A 93 13.73 3.91 -16.05
N ASN A 94 14.00 5.09 -16.61
CA ASN A 94 13.59 5.44 -17.97
C ASN A 94 14.29 4.58 -19.02
N ASP A 95 15.60 4.38 -18.92
CA ASP A 95 16.35 3.53 -19.87
C ASP A 95 15.83 2.09 -19.89
N ILE A 96 15.58 1.50 -18.70
CA ILE A 96 15.04 0.14 -18.59
C ILE A 96 13.61 0.07 -19.12
N TRP A 97 12.74 1.01 -18.73
CA TRP A 97 11.35 1.01 -19.14
C TRP A 97 11.19 1.17 -20.65
N SER A 98 11.90 2.14 -21.26
CA SER A 98 11.86 2.34 -22.72
C SER A 98 12.27 1.09 -23.48
N LYS A 99 13.38 0.43 -23.08
CA LYS A 99 13.80 -0.83 -23.71
C LYS A 99 12.78 -1.96 -23.55
N ALA A 100 12.08 -2.02 -22.42
CA ALA A 100 11.05 -3.03 -22.20
C ALA A 100 9.80 -2.77 -23.06
N ILE A 101 9.43 -1.51 -23.29
CA ILE A 101 8.35 -1.14 -24.22
C ILE A 101 8.75 -1.46 -25.67
N ASP A 102 9.97 -1.11 -26.08
CA ASP A 102 10.47 -1.40 -27.43
C ASP A 102 10.55 -2.91 -27.71
N ALA A 103 10.73 -3.72 -26.66
CA ALA A 103 10.73 -5.18 -26.71
C ALA A 103 9.32 -5.81 -26.57
N ASP A 104 8.25 -5.00 -26.57
CA ASP A 104 6.85 -5.43 -26.48
C ASP A 104 6.54 -6.27 -25.23
N LEU A 105 7.19 -5.95 -24.10
CA LEU A 105 7.02 -6.70 -22.85
C LEU A 105 5.82 -6.20 -22.00
N PHE A 106 5.30 -5.01 -22.31
CA PHE A 106 4.21 -4.41 -21.54
C PHE A 106 3.19 -3.72 -22.44
N GLU A 107 1.90 -4.00 -22.17
CA GLU A 107 0.80 -3.17 -22.63
C GLU A 107 0.73 -1.89 -21.78
N THR A 108 0.54 -0.73 -22.42
CA THR A 108 0.48 0.56 -21.72
C THR A 108 -0.72 1.41 -22.13
N LYS A 109 -1.18 2.23 -21.19
CA LYS A 109 -2.15 3.29 -21.41
C LYS A 109 -1.75 4.53 -20.60
N PRO A 110 -1.93 5.75 -21.14
CA PRO A 110 -1.77 6.97 -20.36
C PRO A 110 -2.71 6.96 -19.14
N ILE A 111 -2.21 7.35 -17.97
CA ILE A 111 -2.96 7.26 -16.70
C ILE A 111 -4.16 8.21 -16.67
N GLU A 112 -4.13 9.27 -17.48
CA GLU A 112 -5.20 10.26 -17.65
C GLU A 112 -6.46 9.66 -18.29
N GLU A 113 -6.30 8.60 -19.08
CA GLU A 113 -7.37 7.87 -19.75
C GLU A 113 -7.96 6.75 -18.87
N VAL A 114 -7.33 6.45 -17.74
CA VAL A 114 -7.71 5.36 -16.85
C VAL A 114 -8.51 5.89 -15.65
N LYS A 115 -9.59 5.19 -15.29
CA LYS A 115 -10.36 5.46 -14.07
C LYS A 115 -10.11 4.36 -13.04
N PRO A 116 -9.98 4.69 -11.74
CA PRO A 116 -10.13 6.02 -11.14
C PRO A 116 -8.90 6.94 -11.34
N GLY A 117 -7.78 6.41 -11.87
CA GLY A 117 -6.64 7.19 -12.31
C GLY A 117 -5.84 7.85 -11.20
N LEU A 118 -5.03 8.83 -11.59
CA LEU A 118 -4.07 9.51 -10.72
C LEU A 118 -4.73 10.32 -9.59
N GLU A 119 -5.98 10.74 -9.76
CA GLU A 119 -6.74 11.50 -8.75
C GLU A 119 -6.88 10.70 -7.45
N LEU A 120 -7.32 9.43 -7.55
CA LEU A 120 -7.45 8.57 -6.37
C LEU A 120 -6.10 8.25 -5.73
N VAL A 121 -5.06 8.02 -6.54
CA VAL A 121 -3.70 7.76 -6.05
C VAL A 121 -3.22 8.95 -5.22
N THR A 122 -3.40 10.17 -5.73
CA THR A 122 -2.99 11.41 -5.08
C THR A 122 -3.75 11.64 -3.78
N LYS A 123 -5.06 11.41 -3.78
CA LYS A 123 -5.89 11.51 -2.56
C LYS A 123 -5.37 10.59 -1.45
N LEU A 124 -5.17 9.30 -1.75
CA LEU A 124 -4.71 8.32 -0.75
C LEU A 124 -3.26 8.58 -0.30
N ALA A 125 -2.41 9.10 -1.20
CA ALA A 125 -1.06 9.54 -0.84
C ALA A 125 -1.11 10.67 0.20
N LYS A 126 -1.94 11.68 -0.06
CA LYS A 126 -2.15 12.82 0.85
C LYS A 126 -2.67 12.36 2.21
N GLU A 127 -3.70 11.52 2.24
CA GLU A 127 -4.27 10.99 3.49
C GLU A 127 -3.23 10.24 4.33
N LYS A 128 -2.37 9.42 3.70
CA LYS A 128 -1.26 8.76 4.41
C LYS A 128 -0.30 9.78 5.03
N ILE A 129 0.16 10.73 4.23
CA ILE A 129 1.19 11.69 4.63
C ILE A 129 0.66 12.60 5.73
N ASP A 130 -0.54 13.16 5.58
CA ASP A 130 -1.14 14.06 6.55
C ASP A 130 -1.35 13.35 7.91
N LYS A 131 -1.89 12.12 7.88
CA LYS A 131 -2.07 11.30 9.09
C LYS A 131 -0.75 11.04 9.80
N ASN A 132 0.27 10.61 9.06
CA ASN A 132 1.55 10.20 9.65
C ASN A 132 2.42 11.41 10.07
N ARG A 133 2.28 12.57 9.43
CA ARG A 133 2.86 13.83 9.90
C ARG A 133 2.30 14.22 11.26
N LYS A 134 0.98 14.12 11.45
CA LYS A 134 0.36 14.37 12.75
C LYS A 134 0.95 13.46 13.83
N THR A 135 1.18 12.18 13.54
CA THR A 135 1.85 11.27 14.47
C THR A 135 3.28 11.73 14.82
N LEU A 136 4.05 12.25 13.86
CA LEU A 136 5.38 12.82 14.14
C LEU A 136 5.30 14.08 15.02
N GLU A 137 4.32 14.94 14.81
CA GLU A 137 4.08 16.12 15.64
C GLU A 137 3.73 15.72 17.08
N GLU A 138 2.84 14.75 17.25
CA GLU A 138 2.44 14.22 18.57
C GLU A 138 3.64 13.61 19.32
N ARG A 139 4.58 12.98 18.61
CA ARG A 139 5.82 12.42 19.21
C ARG A 139 6.69 13.47 19.89
N ARG A 140 6.68 14.71 19.41
CA ARG A 140 7.47 15.82 19.99
C ARG A 140 6.97 16.23 21.39
N ASN A 141 5.68 16.00 21.67
CA ASN A 141 5.04 16.34 22.93
C ASN A 141 4.50 15.10 23.67
N PHE A 142 5.06 13.91 23.39
CA PHE A 142 4.50 12.64 23.86
C PHE A 142 4.61 12.44 25.38
N GLY A 143 5.69 12.93 26.00
CA GLY A 143 5.91 12.87 27.44
C GLY A 143 5.77 14.25 28.09
N VAL A 144 5.62 14.26 29.42
CA VAL A 144 5.63 15.51 30.20
C VAL A 144 7.03 16.13 30.14
N ASN A 145 7.17 17.27 29.46
CA ASN A 145 8.44 17.95 29.16
C ASN A 145 9.48 17.03 28.48
N LYS A 146 9.04 16.00 27.75
CA LYS A 146 9.91 15.01 27.08
C LYS A 146 9.34 14.61 25.72
N ALA A 147 10.23 14.39 24.75
CA ALA A 147 9.87 13.99 23.39
C ALA A 147 10.32 12.56 23.08
N LEU A 148 9.61 11.89 22.17
CA LEU A 148 10.15 10.73 21.45
C LEU A 148 11.01 11.22 20.28
N ARG A 149 12.03 10.44 19.88
CA ARG A 149 12.91 10.78 18.76
C ARG A 149 12.14 10.92 17.44
N ASP A 150 12.44 11.97 16.69
CA ASP A 150 12.02 12.21 15.31
C ASP A 150 13.23 11.91 14.39
N PRO A 151 13.16 10.91 13.50
CA PRO A 151 14.26 10.59 12.60
C PRO A 151 14.41 11.56 11.42
N TYR A 152 13.48 12.50 11.25
CA TYR A 152 13.48 13.47 10.14
C TYR A 152 13.88 14.89 10.58
N ALA A 153 14.19 15.07 11.87
CA ALA A 153 14.58 16.36 12.45
C ALA A 153 16.04 16.72 12.14
#